data_AF-A0A2N1HI80-F1
#
_entry.id   AF-A0A2N1HI80-F1
#
_cell.length_a   1.000
_cell.length_b   1.000
_cell.length_c   1.000
_cell.angle_alpha   90.00
_cell.angle_beta   90.00
_cell.angle_gamma   90.00
#
_symmetry.space_group_name_H-M   'P 1'
#
loop_
_entity.id
_entity.type
_entity.pdbx_description
1 polymer ?
#
loop_
_entity_poly.entity_id
_entity_poly.type
_entity_poly.pdbx_seq_one_letter_code
_entity_poly.pdbx_strand_id
1 'polypeptide(L)'
;MDWKITLALAGWFFAITQFSFTYRETRNKNESELLEKTLNYFNQGAQARTIGISLVEGIWIKKQKNLDIILPVLFSQVLYLLTEVKNSAQESRNLFRLLSLIEIVLPHANSSTNELAEISEALMWGAQMEEGVGVSGVSLRSWFVKFNNGDTGMWDAEIENS
;
A
#
# COMPACT_ATOMS: atom_id res chain seq x y z
N MET A 1 -29.73 -45.88 19.92
CA MET A 1 -29.90 -44.51 19.36
C MET A 1 -30.58 -44.66 18.01
N ASP A 2 -31.68 -43.96 17.77
CA ASP A 2 -32.46 -44.09 16.54
C ASP A 2 -31.62 -43.61 15.33
N TRP A 3 -31.46 -44.45 14.32
CA TRP A 3 -30.63 -44.17 13.14
C TRP A 3 -31.05 -42.89 12.41
N LYS A 4 -32.33 -42.50 12.54
CA LYS A 4 -32.86 -41.23 12.04
C LYS A 4 -32.25 -40.02 12.73
N ILE A 5 -31.99 -40.11 14.03
CA ILE A 5 -31.35 -39.03 14.81
C ILE A 5 -29.90 -38.89 14.37
N THR A 6 -29.18 -40.00 14.16
CA THR A 6 -27.81 -39.99 13.67
C THR A 6 -27.70 -39.36 12.27
N LEU A 7 -28.61 -39.70 11.35
CA LEU A 7 -28.68 -39.09 10.02
C LEU A 7 -29.00 -37.60 10.07
N ALA A 8 -29.94 -37.20 10.93
CA ALA A 8 -30.27 -35.79 11.10
C ALA A 8 -29.07 -34.99 11.63
N LEU A 9 -28.35 -35.51 12.64
CA LEU A 9 -27.14 -34.88 13.17
C LEU A 9 -26.03 -34.81 12.12
N ALA A 10 -25.83 -35.87 11.33
CA ALA A 10 -24.87 -35.85 10.22
C ALA A 10 -25.24 -34.80 9.16
N GLY A 11 -26.53 -34.70 8.78
CA GLY A 11 -27.00 -33.69 7.84
C GLY A 11 -26.77 -32.26 8.31
N TRP A 12 -27.07 -31.96 9.58
CA TRP A 12 -26.78 -30.65 10.17
C TRP A 12 -25.28 -30.37 10.25
N PHE A 13 -24.47 -31.36 10.60
CA PHE A 13 -23.01 -31.22 10.60
C PHE A 13 -22.47 -30.89 9.20
N PHE A 14 -22.92 -31.60 8.17
CA PHE A 14 -22.54 -31.31 6.78
C PHE A 14 -23.02 -29.92 6.33
N ALA A 15 -24.25 -29.52 6.68
CA ALA A 15 -24.76 -28.20 6.34
C ALA A 15 -23.94 -27.07 6.99
N ILE A 16 -23.57 -27.22 8.27
CA ILE A 16 -22.76 -26.22 8.99
C ILE A 16 -21.34 -26.13 8.40
N THR A 17 -20.71 -27.27 8.11
CA THR A 17 -19.36 -27.28 7.52
C THR A 17 -19.37 -26.68 6.11
N GLN A 18 -20.33 -27.04 5.27
CA GLN A 18 -20.50 -26.44 3.94
C GLN A 18 -20.74 -24.93 4.03
N PHE A 19 -21.65 -24.49 4.91
CA PHE A 19 -21.90 -23.06 5.12
C PHE A 19 -20.64 -22.32 5.55
N SER A 20 -19.85 -22.88 6.48
CA SER A 20 -18.61 -22.27 6.92
C SER A 20 -17.58 -22.17 5.78
N PHE A 21 -17.46 -23.17 4.91
CA PHE A 21 -16.55 -23.12 3.76
C PHE A 21 -17.01 -22.08 2.74
N THR A 22 -18.29 -22.09 2.36
CA THR A 22 -18.86 -21.11 1.43
C THR A 22 -18.69 -19.69 1.97
N TYR A 23 -18.98 -19.47 3.26
CA TYR A 23 -18.82 -18.15 3.88
C TYR A 23 -17.37 -17.65 3.81
N ARG A 24 -16.39 -18.53 4.10
CA ARG A 24 -14.96 -18.18 3.99
C ARG A 24 -14.56 -17.88 2.55
N GLU A 25 -15.01 -18.69 1.60
CA GLU A 25 -14.70 -18.49 0.19
C GLU A 25 -15.30 -17.19 -0.36
N THR A 26 -16.58 -16.92 -0.09
CA THR A 26 -17.26 -15.67 -0.49
C THR A 26 -16.57 -14.46 0.12
N ARG A 27 -16.19 -14.54 1.40
CA ARG A 27 -15.46 -13.45 2.05
C ARG A 27 -14.12 -13.19 1.38
N ASN A 28 -13.35 -14.25 1.09
CA ASN A 28 -12.05 -14.10 0.43
C ASN A 28 -12.20 -13.52 -0.98
N LYS A 29 -13.20 -13.98 -1.76
CA LYS A 29 -13.50 -13.42 -3.09
C LYS A 29 -13.83 -11.94 -3.02
N ASN A 30 -14.74 -11.55 -2.13
CA ASN A 30 -15.12 -10.15 -1.93
C ASN A 30 -13.93 -9.29 -1.47
N GLU A 31 -13.07 -9.80 -0.59
CA GLU A 31 -11.85 -9.11 -0.15
C GLU A 31 -10.87 -8.91 -1.32
N SER A 32 -10.67 -9.91 -2.18
CA SER A 32 -9.82 -9.81 -3.38
C SER A 32 -10.39 -8.84 -4.43
N GLU A 33 -11.69 -8.90 -4.71
CA GLU A 33 -12.34 -7.97 -5.65
C GLU A 33 -12.26 -6.52 -5.16
N LEU A 34 -12.41 -6.30 -3.85
CA LEU A 34 -12.30 -4.97 -3.27
C LEU A 34 -10.86 -4.46 -3.34
N LEU A 35 -9.87 -5.34 -3.14
CA LEU A 35 -8.46 -5.01 -3.32
C LEU A 35 -8.21 -4.60 -4.77
N GLU A 36 -8.61 -5.42 -5.74
CA GLU A 36 -8.43 -5.14 -7.17
C GLU A 36 -9.05 -3.79 -7.57
N LYS A 37 -10.30 -3.52 -7.15
CA LYS A 37 -10.96 -2.22 -7.36
C LYS A 37 -10.18 -1.07 -6.73
N THR A 38 -9.66 -1.27 -5.52
CA THR A 38 -8.87 -0.26 -4.80
C THR A 38 -7.57 0.04 -5.55
N LEU A 39 -6.86 -0.98 -6.02
CA LEU A 39 -5.63 -0.83 -6.78
C LEU A 39 -5.88 -0.15 -8.13
N ASN A 40 -7.00 -0.45 -8.78
CA ASN A 40 -7.35 0.16 -10.07
C ASN A 40 -7.57 1.68 -9.99
N TYR A 41 -7.96 2.22 -8.83
CA TYR A 41 -8.11 3.68 -8.65
C TYR A 41 -6.78 4.45 -8.81
N PHE A 42 -5.64 3.82 -8.52
CA PHE A 42 -4.33 4.47 -8.64
C PHE A 42 -3.94 4.79 -10.09
N ASN A 43 -4.57 4.12 -11.06
CA ASN A 43 -4.29 4.30 -12.49
C ASN A 43 -5.21 5.32 -13.18
N GLN A 44 -6.17 5.93 -12.45
CA GLN A 44 -7.24 6.74 -13.04
C GLN A 44 -7.08 8.26 -12.81
N GLY A 45 -5.88 8.70 -12.44
CA GLY A 45 -5.54 10.11 -12.21
C GLY A 45 -5.77 10.61 -10.78
N ALA A 46 -5.56 11.91 -10.56
CA ALA A 46 -5.39 12.50 -9.23
C ALA A 46 -6.58 12.27 -8.26
N GLN A 47 -7.82 12.46 -8.74
CA GLN A 47 -9.01 12.29 -7.90
C GLN A 47 -9.24 10.83 -7.54
N ALA A 48 -9.09 9.93 -8.52
CA ALA A 48 -9.21 8.50 -8.30
C ALA A 48 -8.13 8.00 -7.34
N ARG A 49 -6.88 8.42 -7.50
CA ARG A 49 -5.79 8.15 -6.56
C ARG A 49 -6.13 8.57 -5.14
N THR A 50 -6.75 9.75 -4.96
CA THR A 50 -7.21 10.23 -3.65
C THR A 50 -8.20 9.26 -3.00
N ILE A 51 -9.11 8.69 -3.78
CA ILE A 51 -10.07 7.67 -3.33
C ILE A 51 -9.34 6.38 -2.99
N GLY A 52 -8.44 5.92 -3.88
CA GLY A 52 -7.61 4.73 -3.66
C GLY A 52 -6.82 4.79 -2.35
N ILE A 53 -6.13 5.91 -2.09
CA ILE A 53 -5.41 6.16 -0.83
C ILE A 53 -6.37 6.06 0.37
N SER A 54 -7.55 6.69 0.29
CA SER A 54 -8.52 6.68 1.39
C SER A 54 -9.09 5.28 1.67
N LEU A 55 -9.24 4.46 0.63
CA LEU A 55 -9.66 3.06 0.77
C LEU A 55 -8.56 2.21 1.43
N VAL A 56 -7.30 2.37 1.02
CA VAL A 56 -6.16 1.70 1.66
C VAL A 56 -6.07 2.08 3.14
N GLU A 57 -6.16 3.36 3.46
CA GLU A 57 -6.16 3.89 4.82
C GLU A 57 -7.30 3.30 5.67
N GLY A 58 -8.52 3.30 5.14
CA GLY A 58 -9.71 2.89 5.89
C GLY A 58 -9.85 1.38 6.09
N ILE A 59 -9.39 0.58 5.12
CA ILE A 59 -9.71 -0.86 5.06
C ILE A 59 -8.49 -1.72 5.38
N TRP A 60 -7.32 -1.43 4.80
CA TRP A 60 -6.18 -2.33 4.85
C TRP A 60 -5.19 -2.01 5.97
N ILE A 61 -4.93 -0.74 6.28
CA ILE A 61 -4.08 -0.41 7.45
C ILE A 61 -4.65 -1.05 8.71
N LYS A 62 -5.97 -0.90 8.94
CA LYS A 62 -6.64 -1.44 10.15
C LYS A 62 -6.55 -2.97 10.26
N LYS A 63 -6.39 -3.67 9.14
CA LYS A 63 -6.36 -5.13 9.09
C LYS A 63 -4.96 -5.70 8.89
N GLN A 64 -3.97 -4.88 8.53
CA GLN A 64 -2.61 -5.27 8.16
C GLN A 64 -2.58 -6.48 7.18
N LYS A 65 -3.52 -6.51 6.24
CA LYS A 65 -3.66 -7.59 5.25
C LYS A 65 -3.08 -7.17 3.90
N ASN A 66 -2.56 -8.13 3.15
CA ASN A 66 -2.10 -7.97 1.76
C ASN A 66 -1.07 -6.84 1.59
N LEU A 67 -0.28 -6.55 2.63
CA LEU A 67 0.72 -5.47 2.59
C LEU A 67 1.82 -5.75 1.57
N ASP A 68 2.12 -7.02 1.34
CA ASP A 68 3.00 -7.54 0.28
C ASP A 68 2.56 -7.15 -1.13
N ILE A 69 1.27 -6.86 -1.34
CA ILE A 69 0.73 -6.38 -2.61
C ILE A 69 0.58 -4.86 -2.59
N ILE A 70 0.12 -4.30 -1.47
CA ILE A 70 -0.21 -2.88 -1.36
C ILE A 70 1.06 -2.02 -1.36
N LEU A 71 2.08 -2.36 -0.58
CA LEU A 71 3.29 -1.56 -0.43
C LEU A 71 4.02 -1.33 -1.77
N PRO A 72 4.27 -2.35 -2.60
CA PRO A 72 4.87 -2.13 -3.93
C PRO A 72 4.05 -1.18 -4.82
N VAL A 73 2.72 -1.23 -4.73
CA VAL A 73 1.85 -0.29 -5.47
C VAL A 73 2.02 1.12 -4.92
N LEU A 74 2.09 1.31 -3.60
CA LEU A 74 2.32 2.64 -3.00
C LEU A 74 3.69 3.20 -3.41
N PHE A 75 4.75 2.38 -3.40
CA PHE A 75 6.08 2.79 -3.85
C PHE A 75 6.08 3.20 -5.32
N SER A 76 5.47 2.38 -6.18
CA SER A 76 5.32 2.70 -7.61
C SER A 76 4.60 4.03 -7.83
N GLN A 77 3.57 4.33 -7.02
CA GLN A 77 2.84 5.59 -7.11
C GLN A 77 3.65 6.78 -6.58
N VAL A 78 4.43 6.60 -5.52
CA VAL A 78 5.36 7.63 -5.04
C VAL A 78 6.40 7.94 -6.12
N LEU A 79 7.02 6.91 -6.69
CA LEU A 79 7.99 7.07 -7.77
C LEU A 79 7.37 7.85 -8.94
N TYR A 80 6.24 7.37 -9.47
CA TYR A 80 5.53 8.01 -10.58
C TYR A 80 5.17 9.48 -10.29
N LEU A 81 4.73 9.79 -9.07
CA LEU A 81 4.43 11.16 -8.65
C LEU A 81 5.67 12.05 -8.60
N LEU A 82 6.80 11.49 -8.17
CA LEU A 82 8.05 12.21 -8.05
C LEU A 82 8.75 12.44 -9.38
N THR A 83 8.53 11.58 -10.38
CA THR A 83 9.30 11.62 -11.63
C THR A 83 8.50 12.03 -12.86
N GLU A 84 7.21 11.69 -12.96
CA GLU A 84 6.46 11.82 -14.22
C GLU A 84 5.27 12.79 -14.14
N VAL A 85 4.67 12.95 -12.95
CA VAL A 85 3.39 13.69 -12.84
C VAL A 85 3.61 15.18 -12.75
N LYS A 86 2.99 15.94 -13.65
CA LYS A 86 3.00 17.41 -13.58
C LYS A 86 2.50 17.93 -12.24
N ASN A 87 3.22 18.91 -11.69
CA ASN A 87 2.88 19.57 -10.44
C ASN A 87 1.43 20.08 -10.42
N SER A 88 0.67 19.59 -9.44
CA SER A 88 -0.62 20.13 -9.05
C SER A 88 -0.79 20.00 -7.54
N ALA A 89 -1.59 20.90 -6.96
CA ALA A 89 -1.87 20.88 -5.53
C ALA A 89 -2.50 19.56 -5.05
N GLN A 90 -3.30 18.91 -5.91
CA GLN A 90 -3.91 17.62 -5.59
C GLN A 90 -2.87 16.50 -5.55
N GLU A 91 -1.96 16.46 -6.52
CA GLU A 91 -0.94 15.41 -6.59
C GLU A 91 0.14 15.58 -5.52
N SER A 92 0.45 16.82 -5.13
CA SER A 92 1.27 17.11 -3.94
C SER A 92 0.64 16.54 -2.68
N ARG A 93 -0.66 16.77 -2.46
CA ARG A 93 -1.37 16.18 -1.32
C ARG A 93 -1.41 14.66 -1.37
N ASN A 94 -1.62 14.07 -2.55
CA ASN A 94 -1.61 12.63 -2.73
C ASN A 94 -0.25 12.04 -2.37
N LEU A 95 0.84 12.66 -2.81
CA LEU A 95 2.20 12.24 -2.47
C LEU A 95 2.45 12.26 -0.96
N PHE A 96 2.14 13.35 -0.27
CA PHE A 96 2.31 13.41 1.19
C PHE A 96 1.47 12.36 1.93
N ARG A 97 0.24 12.09 1.48
CA ARG A 97 -0.59 11.03 2.05
C ARG A 97 0.00 9.65 1.79
N LEU A 98 0.53 9.39 0.60
CA LEU A 98 1.22 8.14 0.28
C LEU A 98 2.46 7.93 1.15
N LEU A 99 3.31 8.95 1.31
CA LEU A 99 4.50 8.86 2.16
C LEU A 99 4.12 8.60 3.63
N SER A 100 3.11 9.31 4.13
CA SER A 100 2.59 9.09 5.49
C SER A 100 1.99 7.70 5.66
N LEU A 101 1.28 7.21 4.64
CA LEU A 101 0.69 5.89 4.61
C LEU A 101 1.78 4.80 4.67
N ILE A 102 2.80 4.93 3.82
CA ILE A 102 3.96 4.04 3.78
C ILE A 102 4.64 4.00 5.15
N GLU A 103 4.89 5.15 5.78
CA GLU A 103 5.50 5.20 7.12
C GLU A 103 4.74 4.36 8.15
N ILE A 104 3.42 4.35 8.10
CA ILE A 104 2.58 3.57 9.03
C ILE A 104 2.66 2.07 8.72
N VAL A 105 2.69 1.68 7.45
CA VAL A 105 2.60 0.27 7.06
C VAL A 105 3.94 -0.44 6.93
N LEU A 106 5.02 0.29 6.63
CA LEU A 106 6.37 -0.25 6.44
C LEU A 106 6.90 -1.08 7.62
N PRO A 107 6.64 -0.73 8.91
CA PRO A 107 7.06 -1.58 10.04
C PRO A 107 6.35 -2.94 10.10
N HIS A 108 5.24 -3.09 9.38
CA HIS A 108 4.42 -4.32 9.33
C HIS A 108 4.70 -5.16 8.08
N ALA A 109 5.69 -4.75 7.29
CA ALA A 109 6.14 -5.42 6.10
C ALA A 109 6.77 -6.79 6.37
N ASN A 110 6.61 -7.71 5.43
CA ASN A 110 7.31 -8.99 5.50
C ASN A 110 8.80 -8.88 5.14
N SER A 111 9.17 -7.93 4.27
CA SER A 111 10.55 -7.70 3.82
C SER A 111 10.95 -6.23 3.97
N SER A 112 11.06 -5.77 5.22
CA SER A 112 11.31 -4.36 5.53
C SER A 112 12.56 -3.81 4.84
N THR A 113 13.62 -4.61 4.66
CA THR A 113 14.87 -4.16 4.02
C THR A 113 14.68 -3.81 2.55
N ASN A 114 14.00 -4.67 1.78
CA ASN A 114 13.79 -4.42 0.35
C ASN A 114 12.86 -3.23 0.15
N GLU A 115 11.80 -3.16 0.95
CA GLU A 115 10.81 -2.11 0.88
C GLU A 115 11.37 -0.74 1.31
N LEU A 116 12.28 -0.73 2.28
CA LEU A 116 13.05 0.47 2.66
C LEU A 116 13.95 0.95 1.53
N ALA A 117 14.61 0.03 0.81
CA ALA A 117 15.45 0.37 -0.33
C ALA A 117 14.61 0.98 -1.46
N GLU A 118 13.46 0.39 -1.79
CA GLU A 118 12.57 0.89 -2.85
C GLU A 118 12.07 2.32 -2.58
N ILE A 119 11.59 2.62 -1.37
CA ILE A 119 11.14 3.98 -1.05
C ILE A 119 12.30 4.96 -1.00
N SER A 120 13.46 4.53 -0.51
CA SER A 120 14.67 5.36 -0.44
C SER A 120 15.12 5.76 -1.85
N GLU A 121 15.20 4.80 -2.77
CA GLU A 121 15.54 5.01 -4.17
C GLU A 121 14.55 5.95 -4.85
N ALA A 122 13.25 5.75 -4.66
CA ALA A 122 12.22 6.63 -5.22
C ALA A 122 12.37 8.09 -4.75
N LEU A 123 12.72 8.30 -3.48
CA LEU A 123 12.95 9.65 -2.93
C LEU A 123 14.22 10.29 -3.50
N MET A 124 15.29 9.53 -3.68
CA MET A 124 16.55 10.02 -4.26
C MET A 124 16.38 10.37 -5.74
N TRP A 125 15.75 9.51 -6.53
CA TRP A 125 15.40 9.83 -7.93
C TRP A 125 14.49 11.06 -8.02
N GLY A 126 13.48 11.15 -7.16
CA GLY A 126 12.62 12.33 -7.09
C GLY A 126 13.36 13.63 -6.78
N ALA A 127 14.49 13.57 -6.06
CA ALA A 127 15.29 14.74 -5.74
C ALA A 127 16.21 15.18 -6.90
N GLN A 128 16.51 14.28 -7.83
CA GLN A 128 17.33 14.54 -9.01
C GLN A 128 16.52 15.00 -10.23
N MET A 129 15.21 14.79 -10.22
CA MET A 129 14.33 15.15 -11.33
C MET A 129 13.86 16.60 -11.26
N GLU A 130 13.86 17.28 -12.40
CA GLU A 130 13.19 18.58 -12.57
C GLU A 130 11.68 18.44 -12.79
N GLU A 131 11.24 17.26 -13.24
CA GLU A 131 9.84 16.90 -13.46
C GLU A 131 9.19 16.36 -12.18
N GLY A 132 7.90 16.01 -12.26
CA GLY A 132 7.14 15.52 -11.12
C GLY A 132 6.39 16.62 -10.36
N VAL A 133 5.94 16.25 -9.16
CA VAL A 133 5.05 17.09 -8.34
C VAL A 133 5.74 18.33 -7.74
N GLY A 134 7.04 18.51 -8.00
CA GLY A 134 7.78 19.73 -7.63
C GLY A 134 7.97 19.88 -6.11
N VAL A 135 8.19 18.77 -5.41
CA VAL A 135 8.54 18.77 -3.99
C VAL A 135 10.02 19.10 -3.83
N SER A 136 10.37 19.98 -2.89
CA SER A 136 11.77 20.36 -2.68
C SER A 136 12.62 19.19 -2.23
N GLY A 137 13.88 19.13 -2.69
CA GLY A 137 14.85 18.12 -2.23
C GLY A 137 15.03 18.09 -0.71
N VAL A 138 14.90 19.23 -0.03
CA VAL A 138 14.91 19.31 1.44
C VAL A 138 13.74 18.54 2.07
N SER A 139 12.56 18.61 1.47
CA SER A 139 11.38 17.88 1.94
C SER A 139 11.53 16.38 1.67
N LEU A 140 12.06 15.99 0.51
CA LEU A 140 12.35 14.59 0.18
C LEU A 140 13.42 14.00 1.11
N ARG A 141 14.49 14.75 1.40
CA ARG A 141 15.51 14.38 2.38
C ARG A 141 14.92 14.16 3.77
N SER A 142 13.97 15.00 4.19
CA SER A 142 13.30 14.85 5.49
C SER A 142 12.50 13.55 5.58
N TRP A 143 11.85 13.14 4.49
CA TRP A 143 11.18 11.83 4.41
C TRP A 143 12.19 10.67 4.39
N PHE A 144 13.28 10.80 3.63
CA PHE A 144 14.34 9.80 3.57
C PHE A 144 14.91 9.51 4.97
N VAL A 145 15.25 10.57 5.71
CA VAL A 145 15.73 10.49 7.11
C VAL A 145 14.73 9.73 7.97
N LYS A 146 13.44 9.99 7.78
CA LYS A 146 12.36 9.36 8.55
C LYS A 146 12.27 7.86 8.30
N PHE A 147 12.40 7.42 7.05
CA PHE A 147 12.41 6.00 6.70
C PHE A 147 13.69 5.29 7.15
N ASN A 148 14.83 5.98 7.13
CA ASN A 148 16.15 5.41 7.42
C ASN A 148 16.63 5.66 8.86
N ASN A 149 15.71 5.87 9.82
CA ASN A 149 16.01 6.05 11.24
C ASN A 149 17.07 7.13 11.55
N GLY A 150 17.12 8.20 10.76
CA GLY A 150 18.10 9.27 10.94
C GLY A 150 19.35 9.16 10.06
N ASP A 151 19.58 8.03 9.40
CA ASP A 151 20.75 7.84 8.53
C ASP A 151 20.59 8.64 7.22
N THR A 152 21.60 9.43 6.89
CA THR A 152 21.70 10.21 5.65
C THR A 152 22.89 9.83 4.80
N GLY A 153 23.71 8.86 5.20
CA GLY A 153 24.96 8.56 4.51
C GLY A 153 24.76 8.22 3.03
N MET A 154 23.75 7.40 2.73
CA MET A 154 23.39 7.05 1.33
C MET A 154 22.83 8.26 0.57
N TRP A 155 21.96 9.06 1.21
CA TRP A 155 21.40 10.26 0.60
C TRP A 155 22.49 11.25 0.21
N ASP A 156 23.35 11.59 1.16
CA ASP A 156 24.40 12.59 0.97
C ASP A 156 25.39 12.10 -0.10
N ALA A 157 25.73 10.80 -0.12
CA ALA A 157 26.59 10.21 -1.15
C ALA A 157 26.00 10.24 -2.56
N GLU A 158 24.71 9.93 -2.74
CA GLU A 158 24.09 9.89 -4.07
C GLU A 158 23.74 11.31 -4.56
N ILE A 159 23.23 12.18 -3.70
CA ILE A 159 22.72 13.50 -4.08
C ILE A 159 23.81 14.58 -4.15
N GLU A 160 24.85 14.56 -3.31
CA GLU A 160 25.95 15.55 -3.43
C GLU A 160 26.83 15.29 -4.67
N ASN A 161 26.79 14.08 -5.23
CA ASN A 161 27.51 13.70 -6.45
C ASN A 161 26.65 13.85 -7.73
N SER A 162 25.41 14.33 -7.62
CA SER A 162 24.46 14.56 -8.73
C SER A 162 24.58 15.98 -9.28
#